data_AF-A0A484F6L8-F1
#
_entry.id   AF-A0A484F6L8-F1
#
_cell.length_a   1.000
_cell.length_b   1.000
_cell.length_c   1.000
_cell.angle_alpha   90.00
_cell.angle_beta   90.00
_cell.angle_gamma   90.00
#
_symmetry.space_group_name_H-M   'P 1'
#
loop_
_entity.id
_entity.type
_entity.pdbx_description
1 polymer ?
#
loop_
_entity_poly.entity_id
_entity_poly.type
_entity_poly.pdbx_seq_one_letter_code
_entity_poly.pdbx_strand_id
1 'polypeptide(L)'
;MKKAVPILVLLILSIFLICPAYGDSQIAPYSYSIEFEEYGTVFYMTTDSDSYPFIDTSHLPETGLYKIDTLENIYTMDEYFYETDLYFTPDGMNFAAMTWQETNEERCVRFFENGKEYKHYSAAELMEDPSKRSFSASHYNWREYQEREEIFDQNNSTLSVVTLDGVYCQFDIKTGEILQKEEANPTPAEIICGKMPLWQLAIPLLIILLIGGGLYWYWKKRNKN
;
A
#
# COMPACT_ATOMS: atom_id res chain seq x y z
N MET A 1 -42.63 32.68 15.29
CA MET A 1 -41.29 32.73 14.66
C MET A 1 -40.20 31.88 15.33
N LYS A 2 -40.52 30.87 16.19
CA LYS A 2 -39.48 30.06 16.88
C LYS A 2 -39.05 28.75 16.17
N LYS A 3 -39.68 28.40 15.04
CA LYS A 3 -39.42 27.14 14.30
C LYS A 3 -38.41 27.26 13.13
N ALA A 4 -38.00 28.47 12.76
CA ALA A 4 -37.11 28.69 11.60
C ALA A 4 -35.62 28.46 11.92
N VAL A 5 -35.21 28.69 13.17
CA VAL A 5 -33.82 28.53 13.64
C VAL A 5 -33.29 27.09 13.51
N PRO A 6 -34.02 26.02 13.91
CA PRO A 6 -33.48 24.65 13.79
C PRO A 6 -33.32 24.16 12.35
N ILE A 7 -34.17 24.62 11.42
CA ILE A 7 -34.09 24.26 10.00
C ILE A 7 -32.83 24.89 9.37
N LEU A 8 -32.53 26.14 9.71
CA LEU A 8 -31.32 26.82 9.24
C LEU A 8 -30.05 26.13 9.74
N VAL A 9 -30.03 25.71 11.01
CA VAL A 9 -28.89 24.97 11.60
C VAL A 9 -28.68 23.61 10.92
N LEU A 10 -29.75 22.87 10.64
CA LEU A 10 -29.68 21.61 9.88
C LEU A 10 -29.22 21.80 8.44
N LEU A 11 -29.68 22.85 7.76
CA LEU A 11 -29.22 23.19 6.40
C LEU A 11 -27.73 23.53 6.39
N ILE A 12 -27.27 24.37 7.33
CA ILE A 12 -25.85 24.71 7.46
C ILE A 12 -25.02 23.44 7.74
N LEU A 13 -25.45 22.58 8.67
CA LEU A 13 -24.78 21.30 8.93
C LEU A 13 -24.75 20.37 7.71
N SER A 14 -25.82 20.32 6.92
CA SER A 14 -25.87 19.50 5.70
C SER A 14 -24.91 19.98 4.61
N ILE A 15 -24.64 21.29 4.52
CA ILE A 15 -23.67 21.86 3.57
C ILE A 15 -22.24 21.46 3.97
N PHE A 16 -21.94 21.34 5.27
CA PHE A 16 -20.64 20.85 5.76
C PHE A 16 -20.46 19.33 5.63
N LEU A 17 -21.53 18.57 5.38
CA LEU A 17 -21.47 17.12 5.16
C LEU A 17 -21.18 16.73 3.70
N ILE A 18 -21.13 17.70 2.77
CA ILE A 18 -20.77 17.50 1.36
C ILE A 18 -19.34 18.01 1.10
N CYS A 19 -18.41 17.78 2.02
CA CYS A 19 -17.00 17.88 1.66
C CYS A 19 -16.70 16.68 0.75
N PRO A 20 -16.31 16.88 -0.52
CA PRO A 20 -15.78 15.79 -1.32
C PRO A 20 -14.59 15.22 -0.57
N ALA A 21 -14.74 13.99 -0.07
CA ALA A 21 -13.61 13.20 0.38
C ALA A 21 -12.86 12.81 -0.90
N TYR A 22 -11.81 13.55 -1.22
CA TYR A 22 -10.86 13.11 -2.23
C TYR A 22 -10.20 11.86 -1.65
N GLY A 23 -10.50 10.71 -2.25
CA GLY A 23 -9.81 9.48 -1.94
C GLY A 23 -8.34 9.59 -2.30
N ASP A 24 -7.52 8.76 -1.67
CA ASP A 24 -6.10 8.67 -1.95
C ASP A 24 -5.91 8.33 -3.45
N SER A 25 -5.34 9.26 -4.20
CA SER A 25 -4.89 9.00 -5.57
C SER A 25 -3.47 8.45 -5.51
N GLN A 26 -3.19 7.43 -6.31
CA GLN A 26 -1.81 6.98 -6.51
C GLN A 26 -0.95 8.16 -6.99
N ILE A 27 0.29 8.23 -6.49
CA ILE A 27 1.25 9.23 -6.97
C ILE A 27 1.44 9.07 -8.48
N ALA A 28 1.65 10.14 -9.22
CA ALA A 28 1.91 10.03 -10.65
C ALA A 28 3.21 9.22 -10.90
N PRO A 29 3.28 8.38 -11.95
CA PRO A 29 4.51 7.72 -12.36
C PRO A 29 5.65 8.72 -12.57
N TYR A 30 6.85 8.35 -12.14
CA TYR A 30 8.10 9.08 -12.35
C TYR A 30 9.24 8.10 -12.67
N SER A 31 10.25 8.59 -13.41
CA SER A 31 11.43 7.79 -13.75
C SER A 31 12.40 7.69 -12.57
N TYR A 32 13.03 6.53 -12.39
CA TYR A 32 14.05 6.30 -11.36
C TYR A 32 15.08 5.25 -11.81
N SER A 33 16.13 5.08 -11.02
CA SER A 33 17.15 4.06 -11.26
C SER A 33 17.58 3.36 -9.98
N ILE A 34 17.93 2.07 -10.09
CA ILE A 34 18.49 1.26 -9.00
C ILE A 34 19.83 0.72 -9.48
N GLU A 35 20.90 1.07 -8.76
CA GLU A 35 22.27 0.64 -9.09
C GLU A 35 22.64 -0.64 -8.33
N PHE A 36 23.31 -1.56 -9.03
CA PHE A 36 23.86 -2.80 -8.49
C PHE A 36 25.39 -2.74 -8.65
N GLU A 37 26.04 -1.93 -7.81
CA GLU A 37 27.46 -1.56 -7.93
C GLU A 37 28.39 -2.78 -8.07
N GLU A 38 28.19 -3.83 -7.27
CA GLU A 38 29.00 -5.06 -7.30
C GLU A 38 28.96 -5.76 -8.66
N TYR A 39 27.85 -5.61 -9.39
CA TYR A 39 27.62 -6.25 -10.69
C TYR A 39 27.84 -5.30 -11.86
N GLY A 40 28.12 -4.01 -11.59
CA GLY A 40 28.33 -3.01 -12.64
C GLY A 40 27.09 -2.78 -13.50
N THR A 41 25.89 -2.96 -12.94
CA THR A 41 24.62 -2.83 -13.65
C THR A 41 23.69 -1.81 -13.00
N VAL A 42 22.82 -1.22 -13.80
CA VAL A 42 21.80 -0.27 -13.35
C VAL A 42 20.47 -0.63 -13.99
N PHE A 43 19.42 -0.68 -13.19
CA PHE A 43 18.05 -0.79 -13.65
C PHE A 43 17.47 0.60 -13.80
N TYR A 44 16.89 0.90 -14.96
CA TYR A 44 16.14 2.12 -15.21
C TYR A 44 14.65 1.79 -15.31
N MET A 45 13.84 2.57 -14.59
CA MET A 45 12.41 2.65 -14.82
C MET A 45 12.11 3.99 -15.46
N THR A 46 11.62 3.98 -16.69
CA THR A 46 11.26 5.19 -17.42
C THR A 46 9.75 5.28 -17.64
N THR A 47 9.25 6.51 -17.72
CA THR A 47 7.86 6.80 -18.02
C THR A 47 7.77 7.92 -19.04
N ASP A 48 6.81 7.81 -19.95
CA ASP A 48 6.46 8.84 -20.93
C ASP A 48 5.68 10.01 -20.30
N SER A 49 5.42 9.92 -18.99
CA SER A 49 4.64 10.89 -18.23
C SER A 49 5.40 12.23 -18.13
N ASP A 50 4.97 13.21 -18.94
CA ASP A 50 5.33 14.65 -18.85
C ASP A 50 4.98 15.32 -17.51
N SER A 51 4.48 14.57 -16.53
CA SER A 51 3.94 15.08 -15.26
C SER A 51 4.97 15.87 -14.44
N TYR A 52 6.26 15.67 -14.70
CA TYR A 52 7.33 16.51 -14.16
C TYR A 52 8.12 17.17 -15.30
N PRO A 53 7.74 18.39 -15.74
CA PRO A 53 8.33 19.09 -16.90
C PRO A 53 9.79 19.56 -16.67
N PHE A 54 10.47 19.07 -15.63
CA PHE A 54 11.80 19.50 -15.23
C PHE A 54 12.88 18.43 -15.47
N ILE A 55 12.51 17.22 -15.92
CA ILE A 55 13.46 16.15 -16.22
C ILE A 55 13.29 15.78 -17.69
N ASP A 56 14.25 16.16 -18.52
CA ASP A 56 14.36 15.65 -19.88
C ASP A 56 14.75 14.17 -19.82
N THR A 57 13.77 13.30 -20.02
CA THR A 57 13.94 11.85 -20.03
C THR A 57 14.22 11.30 -21.43
N SER A 58 14.28 12.14 -22.46
CA SER A 58 14.46 11.70 -23.86
C SER A 58 15.83 11.05 -24.13
N HIS A 59 16.77 11.21 -23.20
CA HIS A 59 18.08 10.57 -23.21
C HIS A 59 18.15 9.31 -22.34
N LEU A 60 17.11 9.04 -21.54
CA LEU A 60 17.08 7.84 -20.71
C LEU A 60 16.83 6.63 -21.61
N PRO A 61 17.49 5.50 -21.30
CA PRO A 61 17.21 4.27 -22.00
C PRO A 61 15.77 3.78 -21.70
N GLU A 62 15.28 2.84 -22.50
CA GLU A 62 14.03 2.13 -22.21
C GLU A 62 14.03 1.51 -20.80
N THR A 63 12.87 1.21 -20.25
CA THR A 63 12.79 0.52 -18.95
C THR A 63 13.49 -0.84 -19.06
N GLY A 64 14.44 -1.11 -18.17
CA GLY A 64 15.25 -2.32 -18.23
C GLY A 64 16.55 -2.27 -17.43
N LEU A 65 17.36 -3.32 -17.59
CA LEU A 65 18.67 -3.46 -16.96
C LEU A 65 19.79 -3.21 -17.98
N TYR A 66 20.81 -2.45 -17.57
CA TYR A 66 21.91 -2.02 -18.41
C TYR A 66 23.24 -2.16 -17.69
N LYS A 67 24.33 -2.33 -18.44
CA LYS A 67 25.69 -2.20 -17.89
C LYS A 67 26.05 -0.73 -17.69
N ILE A 68 26.58 -0.36 -16.52
CA ILE A 68 26.90 1.04 -16.16
C ILE A 68 27.92 1.65 -17.13
N ASP A 69 29.01 0.94 -17.43
CA ASP A 69 30.12 1.50 -18.20
C ASP A 69 29.81 1.72 -19.69
N THR A 70 28.93 0.89 -20.24
CA THR A 70 28.70 0.82 -21.70
C THR A 70 27.29 1.20 -22.10
N LEU A 71 26.36 1.26 -21.14
CA LEU A 71 24.92 1.33 -21.37
C LEU A 71 24.41 0.23 -22.32
N GLU A 72 25.13 -0.90 -22.40
CA GLU A 72 24.67 -2.08 -23.11
C GLU A 72 23.42 -2.61 -22.41
N ASN A 73 22.33 -2.76 -23.17
CA ASN A 73 21.10 -3.34 -22.67
C ASN A 73 21.28 -4.84 -22.39
N ILE A 74 20.87 -5.26 -21.19
CA ILE A 74 20.81 -6.66 -20.78
C ILE A 74 19.41 -7.21 -21.04
N TYR A 75 18.39 -6.50 -20.58
CA TYR A 75 17.00 -6.77 -20.90
C TYR A 75 16.16 -5.49 -20.84
N THR A 76 15.00 -5.51 -21.48
CA THR A 76 13.96 -4.47 -21.39
C THR A 76 12.67 -5.05 -20.83
N MET A 77 11.77 -4.18 -20.37
CA MET A 77 10.43 -4.54 -19.95
C MET A 77 9.44 -3.42 -20.26
N ASP A 78 8.19 -3.78 -20.52
CA ASP A 78 7.17 -2.85 -21.04
C ASP A 78 6.21 -2.35 -19.96
N GLU A 79 6.45 -2.72 -18.70
CA GLU A 79 5.55 -2.42 -17.58
C GLU A 79 6.19 -1.48 -16.57
N TYR A 80 5.37 -0.58 -16.02
CA TYR A 80 5.81 0.37 -15.00
C TYR A 80 5.55 -0.18 -13.59
N PHE A 81 6.54 0.00 -12.70
CA PHE A 81 6.41 -0.26 -11.27
C PHE A 81 6.95 0.93 -10.48
N TYR A 82 6.41 1.17 -9.28
CA TYR A 82 7.04 2.09 -8.34
C TYR A 82 8.27 1.43 -7.71
N GLU A 83 9.26 2.24 -7.37
CA GLU A 83 10.50 1.77 -6.75
C GLU A 83 10.26 0.98 -5.45
N THR A 84 9.21 1.36 -4.70
CA THR A 84 8.80 0.72 -3.45
C THR A 84 8.22 -0.68 -3.62
N ASP A 85 7.81 -1.02 -4.84
CA ASP A 85 7.11 -2.27 -5.14
C ASP A 85 8.06 -3.34 -5.68
N LEU A 86 9.32 -2.99 -5.95
CA LEU A 86 10.31 -3.87 -6.55
C LEU A 86 11.33 -4.40 -5.52
N TYR A 87 11.64 -5.68 -5.65
CA TYR A 87 12.58 -6.41 -4.81
C TYR A 87 13.51 -7.24 -5.68
N PHE A 88 14.71 -6.72 -5.95
CA PHE A 88 15.67 -7.31 -6.88
C PHE A 88 16.63 -8.28 -6.19
N THR A 89 17.00 -9.36 -6.87
CA THR A 89 18.20 -10.11 -6.52
C THR A 89 19.45 -9.23 -6.66
N PRO A 90 20.57 -9.55 -5.98
CA PRO A 90 21.77 -8.71 -6.01
C PRO A 90 22.29 -8.36 -7.42
N ASP A 91 22.11 -9.26 -8.39
CA ASP A 91 22.52 -9.10 -9.79
C ASP A 91 21.53 -8.34 -10.67
N GLY A 92 20.35 -7.97 -10.15
CA GLY A 92 19.29 -7.31 -10.90
C GLY A 92 18.61 -8.17 -11.97
N MET A 93 18.99 -9.44 -12.11
CA MET A 93 18.49 -10.32 -13.18
C MET A 93 17.10 -10.89 -12.87
N ASN A 94 16.80 -11.06 -11.58
CA ASN A 94 15.51 -11.50 -11.10
C ASN A 94 14.94 -10.45 -10.15
N PHE A 95 13.62 -10.33 -10.13
CA PHE A 95 12.95 -9.50 -9.14
C PHE A 95 11.54 -9.97 -8.87
N ALA A 96 11.06 -9.64 -7.67
CA ALA A 96 9.66 -9.72 -7.34
C ALA A 96 9.05 -8.32 -7.36
N ALA A 97 7.80 -8.23 -7.83
CA ALA A 97 6.97 -7.03 -7.74
C ALA A 97 5.75 -7.30 -6.85
N MET A 98 5.49 -6.39 -5.91
CA MET A 98 4.27 -6.41 -5.08
C MET A 98 3.54 -5.09 -5.20
N THR A 99 2.72 -4.96 -6.24
CA THR A 99 2.00 -3.72 -6.52
C THR A 99 0.78 -3.59 -5.61
N TRP A 100 0.34 -2.34 -5.42
CA TRP A 100 -1.05 -2.09 -5.05
C TRP A 100 -1.97 -2.73 -6.08
N GLN A 101 -2.89 -3.57 -5.62
CA GLN A 101 -3.76 -4.33 -6.50
C GLN A 101 -4.98 -3.51 -6.85
N GLU A 102 -5.19 -3.27 -8.14
CA GLU A 102 -6.47 -2.81 -8.62
C GLU A 102 -7.54 -3.88 -8.36
N THR A 103 -8.78 -3.48 -8.10
CA THR A 103 -9.87 -4.41 -7.76
C THR A 103 -10.10 -5.52 -8.80
N ASN A 104 -9.64 -5.33 -10.04
CA ASN A 104 -9.80 -6.28 -11.14
C ASN A 104 -8.54 -7.12 -11.42
N GLU A 105 -7.42 -6.86 -10.75
CA GLU A 105 -6.18 -7.62 -10.91
C GLU A 105 -5.95 -8.54 -9.71
N GLU A 106 -5.80 -9.84 -9.99
CA GLU A 106 -5.53 -10.87 -8.96
C GLU A 106 -4.06 -11.31 -8.97
N ARG A 107 -3.11 -10.38 -9.13
CA ARG A 107 -1.66 -10.68 -9.24
C ARG A 107 -0.87 -10.00 -8.12
N CYS A 108 -1.05 -10.51 -6.91
CA CYS A 108 -0.52 -9.96 -5.66
C CYS A 108 1.00 -9.95 -5.57
N VAL A 109 1.65 -11.05 -5.91
CA VAL A 109 3.11 -11.20 -5.93
C VAL A 109 3.49 -11.73 -7.29
N ARG A 110 4.38 -11.03 -7.99
CA ARG A 110 4.78 -11.34 -9.37
C ARG A 110 6.28 -11.50 -9.43
N PHE A 111 6.76 -12.47 -10.18
CA PHE A 111 8.18 -12.80 -10.30
C PHE A 111 8.64 -12.69 -11.74
N PHE A 112 9.81 -12.08 -11.91
CA PHE A 112 10.38 -11.74 -13.19
C PHE A 112 11.79 -12.26 -13.31
N GLU A 113 12.13 -12.73 -14.49
CA GLU A 113 13.47 -13.11 -14.91
C GLU A 113 13.75 -12.40 -16.24
N ASN A 114 14.84 -11.63 -16.30
CA ASN A 114 15.22 -10.89 -17.50
C ASN A 114 14.09 -10.00 -18.05
N GLY A 115 13.38 -9.29 -17.16
CA GLY A 115 12.29 -8.38 -17.50
C GLY A 115 10.97 -9.06 -17.89
N LYS A 116 10.88 -10.40 -17.86
CA LYS A 116 9.68 -11.15 -18.21
C LYS A 116 9.07 -11.81 -17.00
N GLU A 117 7.76 -11.61 -16.81
CA GLU A 117 7.01 -12.33 -15.78
C GLU A 117 7.01 -13.83 -16.11
N TYR A 118 7.41 -14.65 -15.14
CA TYR A 118 7.38 -16.12 -15.28
C TYR A 118 6.47 -16.80 -14.25
N LYS A 119 6.10 -16.10 -13.16
CA LYS A 119 5.19 -16.62 -12.13
C LYS A 119 4.48 -15.51 -11.38
N HIS A 120 3.29 -15.78 -10.88
CA HIS A 120 2.59 -14.90 -9.94
C HIS A 120 1.72 -15.72 -8.97
N TYR A 121 1.29 -15.06 -7.90
CA TYR A 121 0.27 -15.56 -6.98
C TYR A 121 -0.83 -14.52 -6.77
N SER A 122 -2.06 -15.00 -6.71
CA SER A 122 -3.24 -14.25 -6.32
C SER A 122 -3.42 -14.22 -4.80
N ALA A 123 -4.22 -13.27 -4.30
CA ALA A 123 -4.59 -13.24 -2.88
C ALA A 123 -5.29 -14.55 -2.45
N ALA A 124 -6.06 -15.18 -3.34
CA ALA A 124 -6.77 -16.43 -3.05
C ALA A 124 -5.82 -17.63 -2.87
N GLU A 125 -4.61 -17.59 -3.45
CA GLU A 125 -3.57 -18.62 -3.25
C GLU A 125 -2.75 -18.38 -1.97
N LEU A 126 -2.60 -17.11 -1.59
CA LEU A 126 -1.77 -16.71 -0.46
C LEU A 126 -2.53 -16.71 0.87
N MET A 127 -3.82 -16.35 0.85
CA MET A 127 -4.69 -16.29 2.04
C MET A 127 -5.44 -17.62 2.25
N GLU A 128 -5.67 -17.99 3.51
CA GLU A 128 -6.59 -19.06 3.90
C GLU A 128 -8.05 -18.55 3.96
N ASP A 129 -8.26 -17.29 4.35
CA ASP A 129 -9.56 -16.62 4.37
C ASP A 129 -9.59 -15.35 3.50
N PRO A 130 -9.90 -15.47 2.20
CA PRO A 130 -10.00 -14.33 1.28
C PRO A 130 -11.09 -13.31 1.63
N SER A 131 -11.99 -13.60 2.58
CA SER A 131 -13.00 -12.66 3.04
C SER A 131 -12.44 -11.55 3.92
N LYS A 132 -11.23 -11.75 4.48
CA LYS A 132 -10.52 -10.73 5.27
C LYS A 132 -9.81 -9.67 4.44
N ARG A 133 -9.89 -9.73 3.11
CA ARG A 133 -9.41 -8.65 2.23
C ARG A 133 -10.13 -7.34 2.58
N SER A 134 -9.37 -6.25 2.63
CA SER A 134 -9.89 -4.91 2.81
C SER A 134 -10.00 -4.22 1.47
N PHE A 135 -11.15 -3.62 1.15
CA PHE A 135 -11.39 -2.99 -0.15
C PHE A 135 -11.50 -1.47 -0.01
N SER A 136 -10.87 -0.75 -0.93
CA SER A 136 -11.13 0.66 -1.22
C SER A 136 -11.99 0.77 -2.50
N ALA A 137 -12.22 1.99 -2.97
CA ALA A 137 -13.01 2.22 -4.18
C ALA A 137 -12.36 1.66 -5.45
N SER A 138 -11.02 1.59 -5.49
CA SER A 138 -10.25 1.20 -6.68
C SER A 138 -9.21 0.12 -6.43
N HIS A 139 -8.95 -0.22 -5.17
CA HIS A 139 -7.91 -1.17 -4.78
C HIS A 139 -8.41 -2.13 -3.71
N TYR A 140 -7.65 -3.19 -3.47
CA TYR A 140 -7.78 -3.98 -2.25
C TYR A 140 -6.42 -4.22 -1.60
N ASN A 141 -6.44 -4.35 -0.28
CA ASN A 141 -5.33 -4.81 0.50
C ASN A 141 -5.55 -6.27 0.91
N TRP A 142 -4.49 -7.06 0.84
CA TRP A 142 -4.46 -8.48 1.14
C TRP A 142 -3.32 -8.85 2.12
N ARG A 143 -2.44 -7.89 2.43
CA ARG A 143 -1.30 -8.08 3.34
C ARG A 143 -1.26 -7.06 4.48
N GLU A 144 -0.59 -7.44 5.55
CA GLU A 144 -0.23 -6.50 6.61
C GLU A 144 0.82 -5.50 6.11
N TYR A 145 0.84 -4.33 6.74
CA TYR A 145 1.92 -3.38 6.52
C TYR A 145 3.17 -3.89 7.24
N GLN A 146 4.26 -4.03 6.48
CA GLN A 146 5.56 -4.44 6.97
C GLN A 146 6.62 -3.50 6.40
N GLU A 147 7.69 -3.24 7.14
CA GLU A 147 8.79 -2.42 6.63
C GLU A 147 9.55 -3.18 5.54
N ARG A 148 10.22 -2.46 4.62
CA ARG A 148 10.92 -3.09 3.48
C ARG A 148 11.97 -4.12 3.93
N GLU A 149 12.69 -3.81 5.01
CA GLU A 149 13.72 -4.68 5.61
C GLU A 149 13.14 -5.96 6.23
N GLU A 150 11.86 -5.94 6.63
CA GLU A 150 11.16 -7.13 7.16
C GLU A 150 10.66 -8.04 6.02
N ILE A 151 10.40 -7.44 4.86
CA ILE A 151 9.85 -8.12 3.68
C ILE A 151 10.96 -8.77 2.86
N PHE A 152 12.15 -8.18 2.77
CA PHE A 152 13.14 -8.61 1.79
C PHE A 152 14.52 -8.86 2.40
N ASP A 153 14.95 -10.12 2.31
CA ASP A 153 16.32 -10.53 2.60
C ASP A 153 17.10 -10.61 1.29
N GLN A 154 17.88 -9.56 1.02
CA GLN A 154 18.68 -9.43 -0.19
C GLN A 154 19.77 -10.49 -0.31
N ASN A 155 20.37 -10.92 0.82
CA ASN A 155 21.46 -11.89 0.82
C ASN A 155 20.96 -13.27 0.41
N ASN A 156 19.78 -13.66 0.91
CA ASN A 156 19.16 -14.93 0.56
C ASN A 156 18.25 -14.85 -0.68
N SER A 157 18.02 -13.65 -1.22
CA SER A 157 17.09 -13.41 -2.34
C SER A 157 15.68 -13.93 -2.03
N THR A 158 15.21 -13.72 -0.80
CA THR A 158 13.91 -14.19 -0.34
C THR A 158 12.97 -13.04 0.01
N LEU A 159 11.71 -13.19 -0.37
CA LEU A 159 10.62 -12.27 -0.09
C LEU A 159 9.70 -12.87 0.96
N SER A 160 9.36 -12.13 2.01
CA SER A 160 8.50 -12.54 3.12
C SER A 160 7.28 -11.64 3.18
N VAL A 161 6.08 -12.23 3.27
CA VAL A 161 4.82 -11.49 3.34
C VAL A 161 3.92 -12.10 4.40
N VAL A 162 3.30 -11.26 5.22
CA VAL A 162 2.21 -11.64 6.11
C VAL A 162 0.89 -11.13 5.52
N THR A 163 -0.03 -12.06 5.27
CA THR A 163 -1.38 -11.78 4.77
C THR A 163 -2.28 -11.22 5.88
N LEU A 164 -3.37 -10.53 5.52
CA LEU A 164 -4.32 -9.96 6.50
C LEU A 164 -5.05 -11.00 7.36
N ASP A 165 -5.04 -12.27 6.96
CA ASP A 165 -5.58 -13.37 7.74
C ASP A 165 -4.55 -14.09 8.60
N GLY A 166 -3.32 -13.57 8.66
CA GLY A 166 -2.26 -14.05 9.53
C GLY A 166 -1.50 -15.23 8.94
N VAL A 167 -1.43 -15.38 7.61
CA VAL A 167 -0.59 -16.38 6.94
C VAL A 167 0.75 -15.76 6.58
N TYR A 168 1.84 -16.37 7.05
CA TYR A 168 3.20 -16.04 6.64
C TYR A 168 3.59 -16.85 5.40
N CYS A 169 4.06 -16.15 4.37
CA CYS A 169 4.57 -16.71 3.12
C CYS A 169 6.00 -16.23 2.90
N GLN A 170 6.93 -17.15 2.66
CA GLN A 170 8.28 -16.85 2.21
C GLN A 170 8.48 -17.41 0.80
N PHE A 171 9.02 -16.59 -0.10
CA PHE A 171 9.26 -16.92 -1.50
C PHE A 171 10.75 -16.84 -1.82
N ASP A 172 11.21 -17.71 -2.70
CA ASP A 172 12.47 -17.55 -3.41
C ASP A 172 12.24 -16.68 -4.66
N ILE A 173 12.96 -15.57 -4.81
CA ILE A 173 12.72 -14.62 -5.91
C ILE A 173 13.14 -15.18 -7.28
N LYS A 174 14.12 -16.10 -7.32
CA LYS A 174 14.66 -16.65 -8.57
C LYS A 174 13.75 -17.71 -9.19
N THR A 175 13.01 -18.43 -8.35
CA THR A 175 12.13 -19.53 -8.76
C THR A 175 10.65 -19.19 -8.59
N GLY A 176 10.34 -18.16 -7.80
CA GLY A 176 8.98 -17.81 -7.41
C GLY A 176 8.30 -18.92 -6.60
N GLU A 177 9.03 -19.91 -6.08
CA GLU A 177 8.48 -20.97 -5.25
C GLU A 177 8.26 -20.49 -3.81
N ILE A 178 7.19 -20.97 -3.19
CA ILE A 178 6.95 -20.76 -1.76
C ILE A 178 7.88 -21.71 -0.99
N LEU A 179 8.85 -21.14 -0.28
CA LEU A 179 9.76 -21.86 0.59
C LEU A 179 9.09 -22.25 1.91
N GLN A 180 8.23 -21.37 2.44
CA GLN A 180 7.51 -21.56 3.69
C GLN A 180 6.12 -20.93 3.61
N LYS A 181 5.10 -21.66 4.06
CA LYS A 181 3.73 -21.16 4.27
C LYS A 181 3.19 -21.72 5.58
N GLU A 182 2.91 -20.86 6.54
CA GLU A 182 2.38 -21.24 7.85
C GLU A 182 1.49 -20.15 8.43
N GLU A 183 0.62 -20.52 9.37
CA GLU A 183 -0.08 -19.52 10.20
C GLU A 183 0.99 -18.75 10.99
N ALA A 184 1.06 -17.44 10.75
CA ALA A 184 1.89 -16.55 11.52
C ALA A 184 1.45 -16.63 12.99
N ASN A 185 2.42 -16.82 13.90
CA ASN A 185 2.13 -16.69 15.31
C ASN A 185 1.56 -15.27 15.53
N PRO A 186 0.41 -15.12 16.21
CA PRO A 186 -0.27 -13.84 16.33
C PRO A 186 0.70 -12.80 16.86
N THR A 187 0.80 -11.68 16.16
CA THR A 187 1.67 -10.60 16.61
C THR A 187 1.19 -10.09 17.98
N PRO A 188 2.07 -9.58 18.85
CA PRO A 188 1.66 -9.00 20.12
C PRO A 188 0.58 -7.90 19.97
N ALA A 189 0.53 -7.22 18.81
CA ALA A 189 -0.48 -6.23 18.49
C ALA A 189 -1.90 -6.82 18.35
N GLU A 190 -2.04 -8.00 17.72
CA GLU A 190 -3.33 -8.72 17.67
C GLU A 190 -3.79 -9.18 19.05
N ILE A 191 -2.84 -9.58 19.91
CA ILE A 191 -3.12 -9.92 21.32
C ILE A 191 -3.64 -8.69 22.09
N ILE A 192 -3.15 -7.50 21.77
CA ILE A 192 -3.51 -6.23 22.44
C ILE A 192 -4.84 -5.67 21.90
N CYS A 193 -5.05 -5.65 20.59
CA CYS A 193 -6.28 -5.10 19.97
C CYS A 193 -7.50 -6.00 20.19
N GLY A 194 -7.34 -7.33 20.15
CA GLY A 194 -8.37 -8.29 20.55
C GLY A 194 -8.72 -8.23 22.05
N LYS A 195 -7.90 -7.55 22.85
CA LYS A 195 -8.11 -7.29 24.27
C LYS A 195 -8.16 -5.80 24.59
N MET A 196 -8.60 -4.91 23.69
CA MET A 196 -8.93 -3.55 24.13
C MET A 196 -10.13 -3.65 25.08
N PRO A 197 -9.93 -3.40 26.39
CA PRO A 197 -11.02 -3.53 27.34
C PRO A 197 -12.04 -2.42 27.04
N LEU A 198 -13.33 -2.75 27.11
CA LEU A 198 -14.46 -1.87 26.75
C LEU A 198 -14.35 -0.42 27.29
N TRP A 199 -13.64 -0.21 28.40
CA TRP A 199 -13.43 1.11 28.99
C TRP A 199 -12.58 2.05 28.12
N GLN A 200 -11.68 1.56 27.27
CA GLN A 200 -10.90 2.42 26.36
C GLN A 200 -11.74 3.00 25.23
N LEU A 201 -12.78 2.28 24.78
CA LEU A 201 -13.80 2.82 23.86
C LEU A 201 -14.79 3.75 24.58
N ALA A 202 -14.97 3.58 25.89
CA ALA A 202 -15.90 4.40 26.68
C ALA A 202 -15.39 5.83 26.91
N ILE A 203 -14.06 6.06 26.97
CA ILE A 203 -13.47 7.38 27.27
C ILE A 203 -13.81 8.44 26.20
N PRO A 204 -13.61 8.20 24.88
CA PRO A 204 -14.02 9.14 23.84
C PRO A 204 -15.53 9.44 23.89
N LEU A 205 -16.35 8.42 24.14
CA LEU A 205 -17.80 8.52 24.22
C LEU A 205 -18.25 9.37 25.42
N LEU A 206 -17.59 9.23 26.57
CA LEU A 206 -17.84 10.03 27.77
C LEU A 206 -17.45 11.50 27.55
N ILE A 207 -16.34 11.76 26.85
CA ILE A 207 -15.92 13.12 26.50
C ILE A 207 -16.95 13.78 25.57
N ILE A 208 -17.44 13.07 24.55
CA ILE A 208 -18.50 13.56 23.66
C ILE A 208 -19.80 13.86 24.44
N LEU A 209 -20.20 12.99 25.36
CA LEU A 209 -21.39 13.19 26.20
C LEU A 209 -21.26 14.37 27.17
N LEU A 210 -20.07 14.57 27.75
CA LEU A 210 -19.82 15.70 28.67
C LEU A 210 -19.80 17.04 27.92
N ILE A 211 -19.16 17.10 26.75
CA ILE A 211 -19.14 18.30 25.91
C ILE A 211 -20.55 18.60 25.38
N GLY A 212 -21.24 17.60 24.82
CA GLY A 212 -22.61 17.74 24.32
C GLY A 212 -23.61 18.12 25.42
N GLY A 213 -23.51 17.49 26.59
CA GLY A 213 -24.35 17.79 27.75
C GLY A 213 -24.11 19.18 28.33
N GLY A 214 -22.86 19.62 28.41
CA GLY A 214 -22.48 20.96 28.85
C GLY A 214 -23.02 22.05 27.92
N LEU A 215 -22.89 21.86 26.61
CA LEU A 215 -23.43 22.78 25.60
C LEU A 215 -24.97 22.85 25.65
N TYR A 216 -25.65 21.71 25.81
CA TYR A 216 -27.11 21.66 25.97
C TYR A 216 -27.57 22.40 27.22
N TRP A 217 -26.90 22.19 28.36
CA TRP A 217 -27.24 22.87 29.61
C TRP A 217 -27.03 24.39 29.51
N TYR A 218 -25.91 24.82 28.93
CA TYR A 218 -25.60 26.22 28.70
C TYR A 218 -26.66 26.90 27.81
N TRP A 219 -27.03 26.25 26.70
CA TRP A 219 -28.09 26.73 25.81
C TRP A 219 -29.45 26.87 26.52
N LYS A 220 -29.85 25.86 27.33
CA LYS A 220 -31.11 25.87 28.08
C LYS A 220 -31.17 26.98 29.13
N LYS A 221 -30.04 27.30 29.78
CA LYS A 221 -29.95 28.38 30.78
C LYS A 221 -30.08 29.76 30.13
N ARG A 222 -29.47 29.97 28.96
CA ARG A 222 -29.53 31.24 28.24
C ARG A 222 -30.94 31.61 27.75
N ASN A 223 -31.78 30.62 27.43
CA ASN A 223 -33.15 30.82 26.92
C ASN A 223 -34.24 30.94 28.01
N LYS A 224 -33.87 30.83 29.30
CA LYS A 224 -34.81 31.01 30.42
C LYS A 224 -34.81 32.42 31.02
N ASN A 225 -33.89 33.27 30.59
CA ASN A 225 -33.88 34.71 30.85
C ASN A 225 -34.32 35.45 29.58
#